data_AF-A0A955F135-F1
#
_entry.id   AF-A0A955F135-F1
#
_cell.length_a   1.000
_cell.length_b   1.000
_cell.length_c   1.000
_cell.angle_alpha   90.00
_cell.angle_beta   90.00
_cell.angle_gamma   90.00
#
_symmetry.space_group_name_H-M   'P 1'
#
loop_
_entity.id
_entity.type
_entity.pdbx_description
1 polymer ?
#
loop_
_entity_poly.entity_id
_entity_poly.type
_entity_poly.pdbx_seq_one_letter_code
_entity_poly.pdbx_strand_id
1 'polypeptide(L)'
;IEGNLIRVLAAFGLEGHRIPGRTGVFCQGHKIVSIGVGVRHWVTYHGFALNRCVDLEIYRHFRPCGLDGDIMTDLSQLLGHVPQDTQVMDHVAHVFRSPGPMKS
;
A
#
# COMPACT_ATOMS: atom_id res chain seq x y z
N ILE A 1 9.49 0.33 5.54
CA ILE A 1 8.04 0.08 5.38
C ILE A 1 7.70 -0.34 3.95
N GLU A 2 8.00 0.45 2.92
CA GLU A 2 7.69 0.13 1.50
C GLU A 2 8.21 -1.24 1.05
N GLY A 3 9.44 -1.62 1.40
CA GLY A 3 9.97 -2.95 1.03
C GLY A 3 9.17 -4.13 1.60
N ASN A 4 8.64 -3.99 2.81
CA ASN A 4 7.75 -5.00 3.40
C ASN A 4 6.40 -5.02 2.67
N LEU A 5 5.85 -3.85 2.33
CA LEU A 5 4.60 -3.77 1.59
C LEU A 5 4.71 -4.38 0.19
N ILE A 6 5.85 -4.21 -0.48
CA ILE A 6 6.15 -4.91 -1.74
C ILE A 6 6.14 -6.44 -1.54
N ARG A 7 6.72 -6.94 -0.43
CA ARG A 7 6.67 -8.38 -0.09
C ARG A 7 5.25 -8.86 0.21
N VAL A 8 4.41 -8.03 0.82
CA VAL A 8 2.98 -8.35 1.00
C VAL A 8 2.30 -8.51 -0.35
N LEU A 9 2.53 -7.60 -1.30
CA LEU A 9 2.00 -7.71 -2.66
C LEU A 9 2.51 -8.97 -3.38
N ALA A 10 3.78 -9.31 -3.21
CA ALA A 10 4.36 -10.53 -3.78
C ALA A 10 3.68 -11.81 -3.28
N ALA A 11 3.15 -11.83 -2.06
CA ALA A 11 2.36 -12.97 -1.55
C ALA A 11 1.02 -13.16 -2.28
N PHE A 12 0.53 -12.12 -2.95
CA PHE A 12 -0.64 -12.16 -3.84
C PHE A 12 -0.25 -12.33 -5.32
N GLY A 13 1.02 -12.56 -5.62
CA GLY A 13 1.51 -12.64 -7.00
C GLY A 13 1.59 -11.29 -7.72
N LEU A 14 1.55 -10.18 -6.98
CA LEU A 14 1.58 -8.82 -7.53
C LEU A 14 2.98 -8.21 -7.43
N GLU A 15 3.45 -7.60 -8.52
CA GLU A 15 4.75 -6.94 -8.57
C GLU A 15 4.67 -5.47 -8.11
N GLY A 16 4.91 -5.28 -6.81
CA GLY A 16 5.00 -3.96 -6.20
C GLY A 16 6.34 -3.26 -6.46
N HIS A 17 6.32 -1.96 -6.70
CA HIS A 17 7.52 -1.13 -6.86
C HIS A 17 7.38 0.24 -6.20
N ARG A 18 8.51 0.93 -6.04
CA ARG A 18 8.60 2.33 -5.61
C ARG A 18 8.78 3.20 -6.83
N ILE A 19 8.25 4.42 -6.77
CA ILE A 19 8.53 5.44 -7.80
C ILE A 19 9.35 6.55 -7.12
N PRO A 20 10.56 6.87 -7.61
CA PRO A 20 11.35 7.97 -7.07
C PRO A 20 10.56 9.27 -6.97
N GLY A 21 10.64 9.95 -5.83
CA GLY A 21 9.90 11.18 -5.56
C GLY A 21 8.41 10.98 -5.22
N ARG A 22 7.90 9.74 -5.13
CA ARG A 22 6.52 9.44 -4.74
C ARG A 22 6.47 8.43 -3.59
N THR A 23 5.94 8.87 -2.45
CA THR A 23 5.73 8.02 -1.27
C THR A 23 4.62 6.99 -1.50
N GLY A 24 4.89 5.72 -1.16
CA GLY A 24 3.93 4.62 -1.26
C GLY A 24 4.42 3.47 -2.13
N VAL A 25 3.53 2.50 -2.37
CA VAL A 25 3.81 1.37 -3.26
C VAL A 25 2.86 1.38 -4.45
N PHE A 26 3.41 1.10 -5.61
CA PHE A 26 2.74 1.07 -6.90
C PHE A 26 2.77 -0.33 -7.49
N CYS A 27 1.75 -0.70 -8.25
CA CYS A 27 1.63 -1.96 -8.98
C CYS A 27 0.94 -1.65 -10.32
N GLN A 28 1.49 -2.16 -11.43
CA GLN A 28 0.97 -1.92 -12.79
C GLN A 28 0.74 -0.42 -13.11
N GLY A 29 1.58 0.48 -12.60
CA GLY A 29 1.46 1.93 -12.82
C GLY A 29 0.49 2.66 -11.87
N HIS A 30 -0.27 1.92 -11.04
CA HIS A 30 -1.22 2.48 -10.09
C HIS A 30 -0.72 2.40 -8.65
N LYS A 31 -1.06 3.39 -7.82
CA LYS A 31 -0.75 3.43 -6.40
C LYS A 31 -1.73 2.55 -5.62
N ILE A 32 -1.21 1.57 -4.89
CA ILE A 32 -2.01 0.62 -4.10
C ILE A 32 -1.78 0.77 -2.59
N VAL A 33 -0.61 1.27 -2.17
CA VAL A 33 -0.34 1.58 -0.76
C VAL A 33 0.01 3.04 -0.57
N SER A 34 -0.72 3.68 0.34
CA SER A 34 -0.40 5.02 0.84
C SER A 34 0.35 4.92 2.16
N ILE A 35 1.41 5.71 2.32
CA ILE A 35 2.19 5.77 3.55
C ILE A 35 2.17 7.22 4.02
N GLY A 36 1.68 7.42 5.24
CA GLY A 36 1.84 8.69 5.95
C GLY A 36 3.01 8.57 6.91
N VAL A 37 3.66 9.68 7.20
CA VAL A 37 4.50 9.84 8.39
C VAL A 37 4.31 11.28 8.81
N GLY A 38 3.92 11.48 10.05
CA GLY A 38 3.36 12.74 10.52
C GLY A 38 3.34 12.73 12.04
N VAL A 39 3.81 13.83 12.61
CA VAL A 39 3.99 13.98 14.05
C VAL A 39 3.00 15.04 14.52
N ARG A 40 2.13 14.68 15.47
CA ARG A 40 1.25 15.64 16.16
C ARG A 40 1.37 15.38 17.66
N HIS A 41 1.67 16.43 18.44
CA HIS A 41 1.85 16.36 19.90
C HIS A 41 2.83 15.30 20.42
N TRP A 42 4.00 15.12 19.79
CA TRP A 42 5.01 14.11 20.18
C TRP A 42 4.52 12.64 20.09
N VAL A 43 3.40 12.40 19.41
CA VAL A 43 2.92 11.07 19.03
C VAL A 43 3.16 10.89 17.54
N THR A 44 3.90 9.85 17.17
CA THR A 44 4.00 9.38 15.78
C THR A 44 2.68 8.71 15.41
N TYR A 45 1.87 9.37 14.59
CA TYR A 45 0.84 8.67 13.84
C TYR A 45 1.51 8.04 12.61
N HIS A 46 0.77 7.20 11.92
CA HIS A 46 1.05 6.70 10.57
C HIS A 46 1.92 5.45 10.44
N GLY A 47 1.22 4.38 10.07
CA GLY A 47 1.74 3.25 9.31
C GLY A 47 1.45 3.44 7.83
N PHE A 48 0.67 2.53 7.28
CA PHE A 48 0.31 2.53 5.86
C PHE A 48 -1.16 2.17 5.69
N ALA A 49 -1.71 2.48 4.52
CA ALA A 49 -3.03 2.05 4.09
C ALA A 49 -2.89 1.28 2.78
N LEU A 50 -3.13 -0.04 2.83
CA LEU A 50 -3.20 -0.92 1.67
C LEU A 50 -4.67 -1.00 1.23
N ASN A 51 -4.95 -0.60 0.00
CA ASN A 51 -6.30 -0.65 -0.54
C ASN A 51 -6.69 -2.10 -0.86
N ARG A 52 -7.69 -2.66 -0.16
CA ARG A 52 -8.16 -4.03 -0.36
C ARG A 52 -9.30 -4.13 -1.37
N CYS A 53 -10.34 -3.32 -1.17
CA CYS A 53 -11.57 -3.25 -1.94
C CYS A 53 -12.24 -1.93 -1.52
N VAL A 54 -11.85 -0.83 -2.14
CA VAL A 54 -12.26 0.52 -1.75
C VAL A 54 -12.96 1.20 -2.92
N ASP A 55 -13.89 2.10 -2.61
CA ASP A 55 -14.41 3.01 -3.62
C ASP A 55 -13.32 4.00 -4.03
N LEU A 56 -12.75 3.80 -5.22
CA LEU A 56 -11.68 4.63 -5.74
C LEU A 56 -12.18 6.00 -6.23
N GLU A 57 -13.49 6.16 -6.46
CA GLU A 57 -14.07 7.43 -6.90
C GLU A 57 -13.84 8.53 -5.87
N ILE A 58 -13.75 8.17 -4.59
CA ILE A 58 -13.43 9.11 -3.52
C ILE A 58 -12.10 9.85 -3.77
N TYR A 59 -11.12 9.19 -4.38
CA TYR A 59 -9.82 9.79 -4.68
C TYR A 59 -9.89 10.81 -5.80
N ARG A 60 -10.94 10.82 -6.62
CA ARG A 60 -11.15 11.84 -7.67
C ARG A 60 -11.57 13.19 -7.09
N HIS A 61 -12.11 13.18 -5.87
CA HIS A 61 -12.62 14.35 -5.19
C HIS A 61 -11.53 15.16 -4.45
N PHE A 62 -10.30 14.63 -4.37
CA PHE A 62 -9.15 15.33 -3.78
C PHE A 62 -7.84 14.92 -4.48
N ARG A 63 -6.70 15.56 -4.16
CA ARG A 63 -5.38 15.20 -4.73
C ARG A 63 -4.57 14.36 -3.73
N PRO A 64 -4.71 13.02 -3.69
CA PRO A 64 -3.98 12.19 -2.73
C PRO A 64 -2.47 12.29 -2.97
N CYS A 65 -1.74 12.81 -1.97
CA CYS A 65 -0.28 13.03 -2.07
C CYS A 65 0.14 13.88 -3.29
N GLY A 66 -0.71 14.81 -3.76
CA GLY A 66 -0.46 15.63 -4.94
C GLY A 66 -0.58 14.88 -6.28
N LEU A 67 -1.07 13.63 -6.26
CA LEU A 67 -1.31 12.82 -7.46
C LEU A 67 -2.75 12.98 -7.94
N ASP A 68 -2.99 12.66 -9.21
CA ASP A 68 -4.34 12.52 -9.74
C ASP A 68 -5.01 11.28 -9.14
N GLY A 69 -6.26 11.42 -8.72
CA GLY A 69 -7.02 10.35 -8.06
C GLY A 69 -7.10 9.06 -8.88
N ASP A 70 -7.07 9.17 -10.21
CA ASP A 70 -7.15 8.06 -11.16
C ASP A 70 -5.92 7.13 -11.11
N ILE A 71 -4.85 7.53 -10.42
CA ILE A 71 -3.69 6.66 -10.22
C ILE A 71 -3.92 5.61 -9.14
N MET A 72 -4.98 5.70 -8.32
CA MET A 72 -5.19 4.78 -7.22
C MET A 72 -5.78 3.45 -7.72
N THR A 73 -5.42 2.34 -7.08
CA THR A 73 -6.02 1.01 -7.30
C THR A 73 -6.16 0.26 -5.97
N ASP A 74 -6.69 -0.97 -6.02
CA ASP A 74 -6.82 -1.87 -4.87
C ASP A 74 -6.57 -3.34 -5.25
N LEU A 75 -6.47 -4.21 -4.25
CA LEU A 75 -6.26 -5.64 -4.47
C LEU A 75 -7.39 -6.30 -5.27
N SER A 76 -8.64 -5.87 -5.06
CA SER A 76 -9.78 -6.46 -5.75
C SER A 76 -9.74 -6.24 -7.26
N GLN A 77 -9.30 -5.06 -7.72
CA GLN A 77 -9.11 -4.77 -9.13
C GLN A 77 -7.94 -5.55 -9.73
N LEU A 78 -6.81 -5.63 -9.01
CA LEU A 78 -5.60 -6.30 -9.50
C LEU A 78 -5.71 -7.82 -9.50
N LEU A 79 -6.49 -8.40 -8.59
CA LEU A 79 -6.69 -9.86 -8.47
C LEU A 79 -7.94 -10.36 -9.19
N GLY A 80 -8.85 -9.47 -9.58
CA GLY A 80 -10.16 -9.83 -10.15
C GLY A 80 -11.15 -10.41 -9.15
N HIS A 81 -10.82 -10.44 -7.86
CA HIS A 81 -11.69 -10.85 -6.77
C HIS A 81 -11.30 -10.15 -5.47
N VAL A 82 -12.23 -10.05 -4.53
CA VAL A 82 -11.97 -9.47 -3.21
C VAL A 82 -11.24 -10.52 -2.33
N PRO A 83 -10.00 -10.27 -1.88
CA PRO A 83 -9.33 -11.19 -0.95
C PRO A 83 -9.96 -11.09 0.45
N GLN A 84 -9.90 -12.20 1.20
CA GLN A 84 -10.39 -12.22 2.58
C GLN A 84 -9.56 -11.29 3.47
N ASP A 85 -10.22 -10.62 4.41
CA ASP A 85 -9.54 -9.68 5.31
C ASP A 85 -8.47 -10.38 6.15
N THR A 86 -8.79 -11.55 6.69
CA THR A 86 -7.86 -12.41 7.45
C THR A 86 -6.61 -12.75 6.65
N GLN A 87 -6.76 -13.15 5.39
CA GLN A 87 -5.64 -13.45 4.50
C GLN A 87 -4.72 -12.22 4.32
N VAL A 88 -5.29 -11.04 4.10
CA VAL A 88 -4.52 -9.79 3.98
C VAL A 88 -3.77 -9.48 5.27
N MET A 89 -4.45 -9.58 6.41
CA MET A 89 -3.87 -9.31 7.73
C MET A 89 -2.77 -10.32 8.09
N ASP A 90 -2.93 -11.60 7.75
CA ASP A 90 -1.93 -12.63 7.98
C ASP A 90 -0.65 -12.37 7.18
N HIS A 91 -0.77 -12.00 5.91
CA HIS A 91 0.39 -11.64 5.09
C HIS A 91 1.10 -10.39 5.63
N VAL A 92 0.34 -9.37 6.04
CA VAL A 92 0.91 -8.17 6.68
C VAL A 92 1.63 -8.55 7.98
N ALA A 93 0.98 -9.28 8.88
CA ALA A 93 1.55 -9.68 10.16
C ALA A 93 2.81 -10.53 9.97
N HIS A 94 2.79 -11.49 9.05
CA HIS A 94 3.94 -12.34 8.74
C HIS A 94 5.14 -11.52 8.28
N VAL A 95 4.94 -10.63 7.30
CA VAL A 95 6.03 -9.83 6.73
C VAL A 95 6.61 -8.84 7.75
N PHE A 96 5.77 -8.26 8.62
CA PHE A 96 6.22 -7.30 9.63
C PHE A 96 6.80 -7.96 10.89
N ARG A 97 6.46 -9.23 11.20
CA ARG A 97 7.13 -10.04 12.24
C ARG A 97 8.49 -10.56 11.77
N SER A 98 8.68 -10.75 10.47
CA SER A 98 9.93 -11.20 9.86
C SER A 98 10.37 -10.23 8.75
N PRO A 99 10.82 -9.01 9.13
CA PRO A 99 11.40 -8.09 8.16
C PRO A 99 12.57 -8.79 7.47
N GLY A 100 12.57 -8.77 6.14
CA GLY A 100 13.64 -9.38 5.34
C GLY A 100 14.98 -8.71 5.64
N PRO A 101 16.10 -9.26 5.16
CA PRO A 101 17.41 -8.69 5.44
C PRO A 101 17.44 -7.21 5.06
N MET A 102 17.78 -6.38 6.04
CA MET A 102 17.97 -4.94 5.86
C MET A 102 19.16 -4.77 4.90
N LYS A 103 18.89 -4.37 3.65
CA LYS A 103 19.96 -4.02 2.72
C LYS A 103 20.61 -2.73 3.23
N SER A 104 21.85 -2.86 3.71
CA SER A 104 22.79 -1.76 4.06
C SER A 104 23.21 -0.98 2.84
#